data_AF-A0A7C8EBI3-F1
#
_entry.id   AF-A0A7C8EBI3-F1
#
_cell.length_a   1.000
_cell.length_b   1.000
_cell.length_c   1.000
_cell.angle_alpha   90.00
_cell.angle_beta   90.00
_cell.angle_gamma   90.00
#
_symmetry.space_group_name_H-M   'P 1'
#
loop_
_entity.id
_entity.type
_entity.pdbx_description
1 polymer ?
#
loop_
_entity_poly.entity_id
_entity_poly.type
_entity_poly.pdbx_seq_one_letter_code
_entity_poly.pdbx_strand_id
1 'polypeptide(L)'
;LLVKVGKNDLHPKFDEALIGLKKEDETEVDIDFEKDFYDAKLAGKRVNFKIKIADIKELVLPELNDEFASNLGADLKDLDSLKNELKTAITSQEEKRIDSEIKQRLLEKISEGIDFELPEVLIEAEINFSFKRLNDNLERSGSSLEKAGITEAGLRKEFRPASEKRVREMLILDRIAKQDKIDIDDDDLEKGYGKLAESMGQDIETVKKYYEARGQLDSLKEELLKEKTLNYLVDHANVTEMEKDALTQGEGLEQEEK
;
A
#
# COMPACT_ATOMS: atom_id res chain seq x y z
N LEU A 1 -27.72 -16.29 3.89
CA LEU A 1 -26.61 -15.74 3.08
C LEU A 1 -27.22 -14.76 2.10
N LEU A 2 -26.73 -13.52 2.04
CA LEU A 2 -27.15 -12.56 1.02
C LEU A 2 -26.03 -12.52 -0.03
N VAL A 3 -26.36 -12.80 -1.29
CA VAL A 3 -25.39 -12.91 -2.38
C VAL A 3 -25.72 -11.86 -3.43
N LYS A 4 -24.71 -11.13 -3.89
CA LYS A 4 -24.85 -10.16 -4.98
C LYS A 4 -24.58 -10.85 -6.31
N VAL A 5 -25.63 -11.08 -7.08
CA VAL A 5 -25.56 -11.74 -8.40
C VAL A 5 -24.91 -10.81 -9.43
N GLY A 6 -24.01 -11.34 -10.27
CA GLY A 6 -23.33 -10.64 -11.35
C GLY A 6 -21.95 -10.09 -10.99
N LYS A 7 -21.46 -10.32 -9.77
CA LYS A 7 -20.09 -9.98 -9.36
C LYS A 7 -19.10 -11.13 -9.52
N ASN A 8 -19.60 -12.36 -9.73
CA ASN A 8 -18.79 -13.57 -9.77
C ASN A 8 -17.96 -13.80 -8.49
N ASP A 9 -18.44 -13.27 -7.34
CA ASP A 9 -17.73 -13.36 -6.06
C ASP A 9 -17.54 -14.82 -5.62
N LEU A 10 -18.45 -15.72 -6.00
CA LEU A 10 -18.35 -17.15 -5.71
C LEU A 10 -17.81 -17.95 -6.91
N HIS A 11 -18.55 -17.93 -8.01
CA HIS A 11 -18.18 -18.58 -9.27
C HIS A 11 -19.14 -18.10 -10.38
N PRO A 12 -18.69 -17.86 -11.62
CA PRO A 12 -19.56 -17.38 -12.70
C PRO A 12 -20.81 -18.24 -12.96
N LYS A 13 -20.64 -19.57 -13.00
CA LYS A 13 -21.77 -20.52 -13.12
C LYS A 13 -22.80 -20.44 -11.99
N PHE A 14 -22.38 -20.01 -10.79
CA PHE A 14 -23.32 -19.82 -9.68
C PHE A 14 -24.26 -18.66 -9.97
N ASP A 15 -23.70 -17.53 -10.42
CA ASP A 15 -24.46 -16.33 -10.75
C ASP A 15 -25.40 -16.59 -11.93
N GLU A 16 -24.91 -17.26 -12.99
CA GLU A 16 -25.73 -17.65 -14.15
C GLU A 16 -26.94 -18.51 -13.78
N ALA A 17 -26.76 -19.48 -12.87
CA ALA A 17 -27.85 -20.36 -12.43
C ALA A 17 -28.95 -19.64 -11.67
N LEU A 18 -28.67 -18.44 -11.13
CA LEU A 18 -29.63 -17.62 -10.41
C LEU A 18 -30.38 -16.62 -11.30
N ILE A 19 -29.90 -16.38 -12.52
CA ILE A 19 -30.53 -15.44 -13.46
C ILE A 19 -31.85 -16.03 -13.97
N GLY A 20 -32.93 -15.26 -13.85
CA GLY A 20 -34.26 -15.63 -14.35
C GLY A 20 -35.12 -16.43 -13.37
N LEU A 21 -34.57 -16.82 -12.21
CA LEU A 21 -35.33 -17.46 -11.14
C LEU A 21 -36.14 -16.44 -10.33
N LYS A 22 -37.23 -16.92 -9.72
CA LYS A 22 -38.14 -16.13 -8.90
C LYS A 22 -38.00 -16.49 -7.42
N LYS A 23 -38.62 -15.66 -6.57
CA LYS A 23 -38.72 -15.94 -5.14
C LYS A 23 -39.41 -17.29 -4.92
N GLU A 24 -38.89 -18.06 -3.96
CA GLU A 24 -39.25 -19.45 -3.63
C GLU A 24 -38.82 -20.52 -4.66
N ASP A 25 -38.18 -20.15 -5.77
CA ASP A 25 -37.64 -21.14 -6.70
C ASP A 25 -36.45 -21.88 -6.07
N GLU A 26 -36.33 -23.16 -6.44
CA GLU A 26 -35.24 -24.05 -6.06
C GLU A 26 -34.47 -24.44 -7.33
N THR A 27 -33.15 -24.37 -7.27
CA THR A 27 -32.26 -24.78 -8.37
C THR A 27 -31.08 -25.57 -7.82
N GLU A 28 -30.47 -26.39 -8.67
CA GLU A 28 -29.26 -27.12 -8.35
C GLU A 28 -28.19 -26.83 -9.41
N VAL A 29 -26.98 -26.47 -8.96
CA VAL A 29 -25.85 -26.20 -9.85
C VAL A 29 -24.62 -26.96 -9.39
N ASP A 30 -23.98 -27.66 -10.33
CA ASP A 30 -22.68 -28.30 -10.12
C ASP A 30 -21.57 -27.32 -10.50
N ILE A 31 -20.66 -27.06 -9.57
CA ILE A 31 -19.52 -26.17 -9.76
C ILE A 31 -18.23 -26.94 -9.51
N ASP A 32 -17.34 -26.91 -10.48
CA ASP A 32 -15.99 -27.46 -10.40
C ASP A 32 -15.04 -26.32 -10.03
N PHE A 33 -14.49 -26.35 -8.80
CA PHE A 33 -13.52 -25.34 -8.36
C PHE A 33 -12.10 -25.70 -8.78
N GLU A 34 -11.35 -24.69 -9.22
CA GLU A 34 -9.94 -24.84 -9.59
C GLU A 34 -9.06 -25.18 -8.38
N LYS A 35 -7.87 -25.74 -8.61
CA LYS A 35 -6.98 -26.23 -7.54
C LYS A 35 -6.36 -25.10 -6.71
N ASP A 36 -6.35 -23.90 -7.25
CA ASP A 36 -5.80 -22.66 -6.71
C ASP A 36 -6.89 -21.71 -6.18
N PHE A 37 -8.14 -22.18 -6.08
CA PHE A 37 -9.22 -21.39 -5.50
C PHE A 37 -8.90 -20.96 -4.05
N TYR A 38 -9.18 -19.70 -3.72
CA TYR A 38 -8.75 -19.07 -2.47
C TYR A 38 -9.27 -19.78 -1.21
N ASP A 39 -10.42 -20.46 -1.29
CA ASP A 39 -10.93 -21.30 -0.21
C ASP A 39 -10.39 -22.73 -0.33
N ALA A 40 -9.41 -23.06 0.52
CA ALA A 40 -8.77 -24.37 0.58
C ALA A 40 -9.76 -25.54 0.80
N LYS A 41 -10.97 -25.30 1.32
CA LYS A 41 -11.99 -26.35 1.47
C LYS A 41 -12.66 -26.72 0.16
N LEU A 42 -12.74 -25.78 -0.77
CA LEU A 42 -13.42 -25.90 -2.06
C LEU A 42 -12.42 -26.17 -3.20
N ALA A 43 -11.17 -25.73 -3.06
CA ALA A 43 -10.12 -25.90 -4.06
C ALA A 43 -10.01 -27.34 -4.60
N GLY A 44 -10.09 -27.48 -5.92
CA GLY A 44 -9.97 -28.75 -6.66
C GLY A 44 -11.13 -29.73 -6.47
N LYS A 45 -12.25 -29.31 -5.87
CA LYS A 45 -13.43 -30.16 -5.64
C LYS A 45 -14.59 -29.76 -6.54
N ARG A 46 -15.38 -30.78 -6.91
CA ARG A 46 -16.71 -30.60 -7.48
C ARG A 46 -17.74 -30.51 -6.36
N VAL A 47 -18.51 -29.44 -6.32
CA VAL A 47 -19.51 -29.18 -5.29
C VAL A 47 -20.86 -28.95 -5.95
N ASN A 48 -21.87 -29.68 -5.48
CA ASN A 48 -23.26 -29.47 -5.88
C ASN A 48 -23.91 -28.48 -4.90
N PHE A 49 -24.39 -27.35 -5.42
CA PHE A 49 -25.13 -26.36 -4.66
C PHE A 49 -26.62 -26.54 -4.91
N LYS A 50 -27.36 -26.90 -3.85
CA LYS A 50 -28.81 -26.77 -3.82
C LYS A 50 -29.19 -25.40 -3.28
N ILE A 51 -29.82 -24.59 -4.10
CA ILE A 51 -30.11 -23.20 -3.80
C ILE A 51 -31.61 -23.00 -3.76
N LYS A 52 -32.09 -22.38 -2.67
CA LYS A 52 -33.47 -21.93 -2.52
C LYS A 52 -33.49 -20.41 -2.40
N ILE A 53 -34.25 -19.74 -3.26
CA ILE A 53 -34.34 -18.28 -3.26
C ILE A 53 -35.34 -17.85 -2.19
N ALA A 54 -34.85 -17.47 -1.02
CA ALA A 54 -35.69 -16.97 0.06
C ALA A 54 -36.27 -15.56 -0.22
N ASP A 55 -35.49 -14.69 -0.86
CA ASP A 55 -35.92 -13.33 -1.19
C ASP A 55 -35.04 -12.76 -2.31
N ILE A 56 -35.61 -11.91 -3.15
CA ILE A 56 -34.87 -11.18 -4.19
C ILE A 56 -35.00 -9.71 -3.88
N LYS A 57 -33.86 -9.04 -3.70
CA LYS A 57 -33.79 -7.61 -3.43
C LYS A 57 -33.09 -6.91 -4.59
N GLU A 58 -33.66 -5.80 -5.03
CA GLU A 58 -33.03 -4.93 -6.02
C GLU A 58 -32.17 -3.89 -5.30
N LEU A 59 -30.91 -3.74 -5.75
CA LEU A 59 -30.04 -2.68 -5.26
C LEU A 59 -30.36 -1.39 -6.01
N VAL A 60 -31.24 -0.58 -5.44
CA VAL A 60 -31.52 0.77 -5.94
C VAL A 60 -30.41 1.68 -5.46
N LEU A 61 -29.54 2.12 -6.38
CA LEU A 61 -28.53 3.11 -6.06
C LEU A 61 -29.21 4.48 -5.89
N PRO A 62 -28.87 5.25 -4.85
CA PRO A 62 -29.35 6.61 -4.73
C PRO A 62 -28.87 7.45 -5.91
N GLU A 63 -29.66 8.45 -6.29
CA GLU A 63 -29.24 9.41 -7.29
C GLU A 63 -28.06 10.23 -6.79
N LEU A 64 -27.12 10.53 -7.69
CA LEU A 64 -25.97 11.37 -7.37
C LEU A 64 -26.41 12.84 -7.33
N ASN A 65 -26.93 13.28 -6.19
CA ASN A 65 -27.46 14.62 -5.96
C ASN A 65 -26.93 15.22 -4.63
N ASP A 66 -27.37 16.44 -4.30
CA ASP A 66 -26.91 17.14 -3.09
C ASP A 66 -27.32 16.41 -1.80
N GLU A 67 -28.49 15.77 -1.78
CA GLU A 67 -28.94 14.95 -0.63
C GLU A 67 -28.03 13.74 -0.43
N PHE A 68 -27.60 13.09 -1.50
CA PHE A 68 -26.61 12.02 -1.43
C PHE A 68 -25.27 12.53 -0.89
N ALA A 69 -24.77 13.68 -1.35
CA ALA A 69 -23.53 14.27 -0.88
C ALA A 69 -23.57 14.62 0.62
N SER A 70 -24.66 15.26 1.08
CA SER A 70 -24.84 15.61 2.49
C SER A 70 -24.98 14.41 3.43
N ASN A 71 -25.40 13.25 2.92
CA ASN A 71 -25.43 12.02 3.70
C ASN A 71 -24.05 11.38 3.90
N LEU A 72 -23.02 11.78 3.14
CA LEU A 72 -21.66 11.21 3.25
C LEU A 72 -20.78 11.92 4.28
N GLY A 73 -21.06 13.18 4.62
CA GLY A 73 -20.26 13.93 5.58
C GLY A 73 -20.88 15.26 5.97
N ALA A 74 -20.70 15.67 7.22
CA ALA A 74 -21.28 16.91 7.76
C ALA A 74 -20.75 18.18 7.07
N ASP A 75 -19.57 18.10 6.45
CA ASP A 75 -18.91 19.20 5.75
C ASP A 75 -19.25 19.26 4.25
N LEU A 76 -19.95 18.25 3.73
CA LEU A 76 -20.35 18.13 2.32
C LEU A 76 -21.74 18.73 2.09
N LYS A 77 -21.78 20.00 1.68
CA LYS A 77 -23.03 20.75 1.52
C LYS A 77 -23.81 20.43 0.25
N ASP A 78 -23.11 20.01 -0.79
CA ASP A 78 -23.64 19.75 -2.13
C ASP A 78 -22.73 18.80 -2.92
N LEU A 79 -23.19 18.40 -4.11
CA LEU A 79 -22.45 17.50 -4.99
C LEU A 79 -21.13 18.10 -5.47
N ASP A 80 -21.06 19.42 -5.64
CA ASP A 80 -19.84 20.09 -6.09
C ASP A 80 -18.76 20.08 -5.00
N SER A 81 -19.16 20.24 -3.73
CA SER A 81 -18.30 20.08 -2.56
C SER A 81 -17.71 18.66 -2.50
N LEU A 82 -18.54 17.64 -2.72
CA LEU A 82 -18.10 16.24 -2.78
C LEU A 82 -17.10 16.01 -3.93
N LYS A 83 -17.38 16.54 -5.12
CA LYS A 83 -16.46 16.44 -6.26
C LYS A 83 -15.13 17.13 -5.99
N ASN A 84 -15.14 18.30 -5.35
CA ASN A 84 -13.93 19.04 -5.02
C ASN A 84 -13.08 18.33 -3.96
N GLU A 85 -13.71 17.76 -2.93
CA GLU A 85 -13.01 16.95 -1.92
C GLU A 85 -12.40 15.70 -2.55
N LEU A 86 -13.16 14.96 -3.36
CA LEU A 86 -12.66 13.80 -4.09
C LEU A 86 -11.51 14.18 -5.03
N LYS A 87 -11.63 15.28 -5.77
CA LYS A 87 -10.57 15.79 -6.62
C LYS A 87 -9.31 16.10 -5.82
N THR A 88 -9.44 16.76 -4.67
CA THR A 88 -8.32 17.10 -3.79
C THR A 88 -7.66 15.84 -3.23
N ALA A 89 -8.45 14.86 -2.79
CA ALA A 89 -7.97 13.58 -2.28
C ALA A 89 -7.21 12.79 -3.35
N ILE A 90 -7.79 12.67 -4.55
CA ILE A 90 -7.17 11.97 -5.69
C ILE A 90 -5.90 12.69 -6.14
N THR A 91 -5.93 14.03 -6.28
CA THR A 91 -4.75 14.82 -6.63
C THR A 91 -3.64 14.61 -5.61
N SER A 92 -3.92 14.74 -4.31
CA SER A 92 -2.91 14.55 -3.26
C SER A 92 -2.36 13.12 -3.24
N GLN A 93 -3.20 12.12 -3.51
CA GLN A 93 -2.77 10.73 -3.62
C GLN A 93 -1.83 10.53 -4.82
N GLU A 94 -2.17 11.08 -5.98
CA GLU A 94 -1.33 10.99 -7.18
C GLU A 94 -0.02 11.76 -7.03
N GLU A 95 -0.04 12.96 -6.44
CA GLU A 95 1.17 13.75 -6.13
C GLU A 95 2.12 12.96 -5.23
N LYS A 96 1.62 12.35 -4.15
CA LYS A 96 2.43 11.50 -3.26
C LYS A 96 2.98 10.27 -3.98
N ARG A 97 2.18 9.67 -4.86
CA ARG A 97 2.60 8.50 -5.66
C ARG A 97 3.73 8.88 -6.62
N ILE A 98 3.58 9.99 -7.35
CA ILE A 98 4.58 10.51 -8.29
C ILE A 98 5.87 10.87 -7.55
N ASP A 99 5.77 11.61 -6.45
CA ASP A 99 6.93 11.99 -5.63
C ASP A 99 7.71 10.76 -5.13
N SER A 100 6.99 9.74 -4.64
CA SER A 100 7.59 8.47 -4.20
C SER A 100 8.27 7.74 -5.36
N GLU A 101 7.64 7.72 -6.53
CA GLU A 101 8.16 7.06 -7.74
C GLU A 101 9.41 7.76 -8.27
N ILE A 102 9.43 9.09 -8.32
CA ILE A 102 10.60 9.89 -8.71
C ILE A 102 11.77 9.59 -7.76
N LYS A 103 11.53 9.64 -6.44
CA LYS A 103 12.55 9.35 -5.43
C LYS A 103 13.11 7.93 -5.56
N GLN A 104 12.23 6.95 -5.80
CA GLN A 104 12.65 5.57 -5.99
C GLN A 104 13.50 5.41 -7.26
N ARG A 105 13.05 5.94 -8.40
CA ARG A 105 13.80 5.87 -9.68
C ARG A 105 15.16 6.57 -9.57
N LEU A 106 15.21 7.70 -8.89
CA LEU A 106 16.45 8.42 -8.63
C LEU A 106 17.44 7.58 -7.83
N LEU A 107 16.98 6.95 -6.74
CA LEU A 107 17.80 6.04 -5.94
C LEU A 107 18.28 4.82 -6.72
N GLU A 108 17.41 4.22 -7.52
CA GLU A 108 17.75 3.08 -8.37
C GLU A 108 18.85 3.47 -9.36
N LYS A 109 18.72 4.62 -10.04
CA LYS A 109 19.73 5.14 -10.97
C LYS A 109 21.06 5.46 -10.30
N ILE A 110 21.03 6.04 -9.10
CA ILE A 110 22.26 6.27 -8.31
C ILE A 110 22.91 4.93 -7.93
N SER A 111 22.09 3.95 -7.52
CA SER A 111 22.58 2.65 -7.07
C SER A 111 23.16 1.78 -8.19
N GLU A 112 22.65 1.89 -9.43
CA GLU A 112 23.17 1.18 -10.61
C GLU A 112 24.66 1.47 -10.87
N GLY A 113 25.13 2.68 -10.53
CA GLY A 113 26.52 3.10 -10.75
C GLY A 113 27.49 2.78 -9.61
N ILE A 114 27.03 2.16 -8.52
CA ILE A 114 27.81 2.01 -7.28
C ILE A 114 27.82 0.55 -6.85
N ASP A 115 29.00 -0.08 -6.89
CA ASP A 115 29.21 -1.44 -6.38
C ASP A 115 30.06 -1.42 -5.10
N PHE A 116 29.55 -2.04 -4.04
CA PHE A 116 30.24 -2.19 -2.76
C PHE A 116 29.64 -3.35 -1.96
N GLU A 117 30.49 -3.95 -1.11
CA GLU A 117 30.06 -5.02 -0.21
C GLU A 117 29.18 -4.46 0.91
N LEU A 118 28.00 -5.08 1.08
CA LEU A 118 27.07 -4.72 2.14
C LEU A 118 27.44 -5.45 3.43
N PRO A 119 27.49 -4.76 4.59
CA PRO A 119 27.70 -5.43 5.87
C PRO A 119 26.56 -6.39 6.19
N GLU A 120 26.88 -7.68 6.35
CA GLU A 120 25.91 -8.74 6.66
C GLU A 120 25.07 -8.43 7.92
N VAL A 121 25.68 -7.78 8.92
CA VAL A 121 25.00 -7.35 10.15
C VAL A 121 23.83 -6.40 9.85
N LEU A 122 23.98 -5.51 8.87
CA LEU A 122 22.93 -4.56 8.49
C LEU A 122 21.82 -5.25 7.68
N ILE A 123 22.19 -6.21 6.81
CA ILE A 123 21.21 -7.01 6.07
C ILE A 123 20.34 -7.80 7.06
N GLU A 124 20.96 -8.48 8.02
CA GLU A 124 20.23 -9.24 9.04
C GLU A 124 19.37 -8.34 9.93
N ALA A 125 19.85 -7.16 10.31
CA ALA A 125 19.05 -6.18 11.05
C ALA A 125 17.79 -5.76 10.28
N GLU A 126 17.91 -5.50 8.98
CA GLU A 126 16.80 -5.11 8.11
C GLU A 126 15.81 -6.26 7.86
N ILE A 127 16.31 -7.49 7.70
CA ILE A 127 15.47 -8.71 7.64
C ILE A 127 14.67 -8.87 8.95
N ASN A 128 15.32 -8.74 10.10
CA ASN A 128 14.67 -8.83 11.41
C ASN A 128 13.60 -7.75 11.59
N PHE A 129 13.88 -6.51 11.17
CA PHE A 129 12.93 -5.41 11.21
C PHE A 129 11.70 -5.68 10.34
N SER A 130 11.93 -6.13 9.10
CA SER A 130 10.87 -6.49 8.15
C SER A 130 10.01 -7.65 8.68
N PHE A 131 10.65 -8.66 9.25
CA PHE A 131 9.99 -9.80 9.89
C PHE A 131 9.10 -9.37 11.06
N LYS A 132 9.63 -8.56 11.97
CA LYS A 132 8.89 -8.04 13.12
C LYS A 132 7.65 -7.25 12.67
N ARG A 133 7.81 -6.38 11.67
CA ARG A 133 6.69 -5.59 11.11
C ARG A 133 5.60 -6.49 10.54
N LEU A 134 5.96 -7.53 9.78
CA LEU A 134 4.98 -8.47 9.27
C LEU A 134 4.27 -9.20 10.41
N ASN A 135 5.02 -9.68 11.41
CA ASN A 135 4.45 -10.39 12.54
C ASN A 135 3.47 -9.51 13.34
N ASP A 136 3.86 -8.26 13.63
CA ASP A 136 3.01 -7.29 14.32
C ASP A 136 1.71 -7.00 13.54
N ASN A 137 1.78 -7.01 12.20
CA ASN A 137 0.59 -6.84 11.34
C ASN A 137 -0.30 -8.07 11.36
N LEU A 138 0.28 -9.27 11.30
CA LEU A 138 -0.46 -10.53 11.39
C LEU A 138 -1.18 -10.65 12.74
N GLU A 139 -0.49 -10.34 13.84
CA GLU A 139 -1.08 -10.37 15.18
C GLU A 139 -2.26 -9.40 15.30
N ARG A 140 -2.12 -8.16 14.78
CA ARG A 140 -3.23 -7.18 14.76
C ARG A 140 -4.43 -7.66 13.94
N SER A 141 -4.19 -8.43 12.88
CA SER A 141 -5.26 -9.04 12.08
C SER A 141 -5.84 -10.34 12.68
N GLY A 142 -5.36 -10.79 13.83
CA GLY A 142 -5.78 -12.05 14.48
C GLY A 142 -5.19 -13.32 13.84
N SER A 143 -4.21 -13.15 12.95
CA SER A 143 -3.52 -14.23 12.23
C SER A 143 -2.16 -14.53 12.85
N SER A 144 -1.44 -15.50 12.29
CA SER A 144 -0.04 -15.81 12.62
C SER A 144 0.66 -16.43 11.41
N LEU A 145 1.99 -16.43 11.42
CA LEU A 145 2.78 -17.10 10.37
C LEU A 145 2.44 -18.60 10.26
N GLU A 146 2.22 -19.26 11.40
CA GLU A 146 1.80 -20.65 11.46
C GLU A 146 0.44 -20.89 10.78
N LYS A 147 -0.54 -20.00 11.04
CA LYS A 147 -1.86 -20.08 10.40
C LYS A 147 -1.79 -19.82 8.89
N ALA A 148 -0.83 -19.00 8.45
CA ALA A 148 -0.57 -18.74 7.04
C ALA A 148 0.23 -19.86 6.35
N GLY A 149 0.72 -20.86 7.10
CA GLY A 149 1.56 -21.93 6.56
C GLY A 149 2.93 -21.47 6.08
N ILE A 150 3.39 -20.29 6.52
CA ILE A 150 4.67 -19.69 6.11
C ILE A 150 5.73 -20.00 7.16
N THR A 151 6.89 -20.48 6.73
CA THR A 151 8.03 -20.70 7.64
C THR A 151 8.85 -19.42 7.77
N GLU A 152 9.37 -19.15 8.96
CA GLU A 152 10.27 -18.01 9.19
C GLU A 152 11.50 -18.07 8.27
N ALA A 153 12.11 -19.25 8.12
CA ALA A 153 13.28 -19.41 7.27
C ALA A 153 12.98 -19.11 5.79
N GLY A 154 11.81 -19.53 5.28
CA GLY A 154 11.36 -19.20 3.93
C GLY A 154 11.17 -17.70 3.76
N LEU A 155 10.46 -17.07 4.70
CA LEU A 155 10.17 -15.64 4.66
C LEU A 155 11.44 -14.77 4.76
N ARG A 156 12.38 -15.13 5.62
CA ARG A 156 13.69 -14.43 5.71
C ARG A 156 14.44 -14.48 4.39
N LYS A 157 14.40 -15.61 3.69
CA LYS A 157 15.02 -15.76 2.36
C LYS A 157 14.32 -14.87 1.32
N GLU A 158 13.00 -14.75 1.38
CA GLU A 158 12.23 -13.86 0.50
C GLU A 158 12.48 -12.37 0.79
N PHE A 159 12.74 -12.01 2.05
CA PHE A 159 13.05 -10.63 2.43
C PHE A 159 14.47 -10.20 2.08
N ARG A 160 15.43 -11.13 2.01
CA ARG A 160 16.84 -10.81 1.79
C ARG A 160 17.10 -9.88 0.59
N PRO A 161 16.59 -10.13 -0.63
CA PRO A 161 16.84 -9.23 -1.77
C PRO A 161 16.33 -7.79 -1.52
N ALA A 162 15.15 -7.66 -0.91
CA ALA A 162 14.57 -6.36 -0.60
C ALA A 162 15.33 -5.66 0.54
N SER A 163 15.82 -6.41 1.52
CA SER A 163 16.66 -5.91 2.62
C SER A 163 18.03 -5.45 2.13
N GLU A 164 18.68 -6.21 1.24
CA GLU A 164 19.95 -5.80 0.61
C GLU A 164 19.78 -4.48 -0.15
N LYS A 165 18.70 -4.35 -0.94
CA LYS A 165 18.36 -3.11 -1.64
C LYS A 165 18.20 -1.94 -0.65
N ARG A 166 17.42 -2.11 0.41
CA ARG A 166 17.20 -1.06 1.42
C ARG A 166 18.46 -0.66 2.18
N VAL A 167 19.30 -1.62 2.55
CA VAL A 167 20.58 -1.34 3.23
C VAL A 167 21.52 -0.60 2.30
N ARG A 168 21.58 -0.97 1.01
CA ARG A 168 22.37 -0.24 0.01
C ARG A 168 21.91 1.21 -0.11
N GLU A 169 20.62 1.43 -0.31
CA GLU A 169 20.02 2.78 -0.41
C GLU A 169 20.29 3.62 0.84
N MET A 170 20.14 3.02 2.03
CA MET A 170 20.43 3.68 3.31
C MET A 170 21.89 4.15 3.36
N LEU A 171 22.86 3.30 3.03
CA LEU A 171 24.28 3.62 3.08
C LEU A 171 24.67 4.68 2.04
N ILE A 172 24.07 4.63 0.85
CA ILE A 172 24.26 5.65 -0.19
C ILE A 172 23.75 7.01 0.31
N LEU A 173 22.53 7.06 0.83
CA LEU A 173 21.94 8.31 1.33
C LEU A 173 22.71 8.89 2.52
N ASP A 174 23.09 8.05 3.49
CA ASP A 174 23.94 8.49 4.62
C ASP A 174 25.28 9.07 4.14
N ARG A 175 25.88 8.45 3.11
CA ARG A 175 27.13 8.95 2.54
C ARG A 175 26.95 10.31 1.86
N ILE A 176 25.88 10.49 1.09
CA ILE A 176 25.55 11.74 0.41
C ILE A 176 25.24 12.83 1.45
N ALA A 177 24.41 12.54 2.45
CA ALA A 177 24.10 13.47 3.53
C ALA A 177 25.37 14.00 4.21
N LYS A 178 26.33 13.12 4.51
CA LYS A 178 27.63 13.51 5.07
C LYS A 178 28.50 14.33 4.13
N GLN A 179 28.48 14.00 2.83
CA GLN A 179 29.28 14.70 1.82
C GLN A 179 28.77 16.12 1.60
N ASP A 180 27.45 16.29 1.52
CA ASP A 180 26.79 17.56 1.23
C ASP A 180 26.40 18.33 2.50
N LYS A 181 26.74 17.78 3.67
CA LYS A 181 26.50 18.36 5.00
C LYS A 181 25.02 18.63 5.27
N ILE A 182 24.18 17.70 4.86
CA ILE A 182 22.75 17.68 5.17
C ILE A 182 22.62 17.15 6.60
N ASP A 183 21.92 17.90 7.44
CA ASP A 183 21.64 17.55 8.83
C ASP A 183 20.20 17.96 9.18
N ILE A 184 19.71 17.41 10.29
CA ILE A 184 18.38 17.70 10.84
C ILE A 184 18.49 18.79 11.90
N ASP A 185 17.79 19.89 11.67
CA ASP A 185 17.65 20.96 12.65
C ASP A 185 16.35 20.84 13.47
N ASP A 186 16.16 21.75 14.42
CA ASP A 186 14.99 21.74 15.29
C ASP A 186 13.68 22.02 14.52
N ASP A 187 13.73 22.77 13.41
CA ASP A 187 12.56 23.07 12.58
C ASP A 187 12.13 21.85 11.77
N ASP A 188 13.09 21.07 11.25
CA ASP A 188 12.83 19.78 10.62
C ASP A 188 12.15 18.80 11.59
N LEU A 189 12.64 18.75 12.84
CA LEU A 189 12.05 17.92 13.88
C LEU A 189 10.62 18.34 14.21
N GLU A 190 10.38 19.64 14.37
CA GLU A 190 9.05 20.18 14.65
C GLU A 190 8.06 19.85 13.52
N LYS A 191 8.50 20.01 12.25
CA LYS A 191 7.72 19.61 11.07
C LYS A 191 7.45 18.11 11.04
N GLY A 192 8.44 17.28 11.37
CA GLY A 192 8.30 15.84 11.48
C GLY A 192 7.23 15.44 12.50
N TYR A 193 7.28 16.04 13.69
CA TYR A 193 6.25 15.83 14.71
C TYR A 193 4.88 16.34 14.29
N GLY A 194 4.81 17.47 13.58
CA GLY A 194 3.56 17.99 13.00
C GLY A 194 2.90 17.00 12.04
N LYS A 195 3.66 16.46 11.08
CA LYS A 195 3.17 15.43 10.15
C LYS A 195 2.66 14.19 10.88
N LEU A 196 3.39 13.72 11.89
CA LEU A 196 2.99 12.57 12.70
C LEU A 196 1.71 12.85 13.49
N ALA A 197 1.61 14.02 14.12
CA ALA A 197 0.45 14.47 14.86
C ALA A 197 -0.82 14.51 14.00
N GLU A 198 -0.72 15.08 12.80
CA GLU A 198 -1.82 15.09 11.82
C GLU A 198 -2.24 13.66 11.44
N SER A 199 -1.28 12.79 11.11
CA SER A 199 -1.58 11.41 10.71
C SER A 199 -2.24 10.58 11.82
N MET A 200 -1.91 10.86 13.08
CA MET A 200 -2.43 10.16 14.25
C MET A 200 -3.69 10.83 14.82
N GLY A 201 -4.07 12.02 14.34
CA GLY A 201 -5.13 12.83 14.95
C GLY A 201 -4.84 13.16 16.42
N GLN A 202 -3.57 13.42 16.75
CA GLN A 202 -3.09 13.73 18.10
C GLN A 202 -2.45 15.11 18.14
N ASP A 203 -2.26 15.65 19.35
CA ASP A 203 -1.50 16.88 19.55
C ASP A 203 0.01 16.63 19.46
N ILE A 204 0.76 17.60 18.90
CA ILE A 204 2.22 17.52 18.69
C ILE A 204 2.96 17.20 20.01
N GLU A 205 2.59 17.81 21.14
CA GLU A 205 3.25 17.57 22.42
C GLU A 205 3.04 16.14 22.93
N THR A 206 1.90 15.54 22.58
CA THR A 206 1.62 14.13 22.91
C THR A 206 2.51 13.19 22.10
N VAL A 207 2.70 13.50 20.81
CA VAL A 207 3.58 12.72 19.93
C VAL A 207 5.04 12.84 20.38
N LYS A 208 5.52 14.06 20.70
CA LYS A 208 6.88 14.27 21.22
C LYS A 208 7.16 13.41 22.45
N LYS A 209 6.28 13.49 23.46
CA LYS A 209 6.40 12.69 24.69
C LYS A 209 6.39 11.19 24.42
N TYR A 210 5.60 10.72 23.46
CA TYR A 210 5.56 9.32 23.07
C TYR A 210 6.90 8.84 22.49
N TYR A 211 7.50 9.61 21.58
CA TYR A 211 8.78 9.26 20.95
C TYR A 211 9.94 9.34 21.94
N GLU A 212 9.96 10.37 22.80
CA GLU A 212 10.95 10.51 23.87
C GLU A 212 10.89 9.35 24.86
N ALA A 213 9.70 9.02 25.36
CA ALA A 213 9.50 7.95 26.35
C ALA A 213 9.90 6.56 25.81
N ARG A 214 9.85 6.37 24.49
CA ARG A 214 10.22 5.10 23.83
C ARG A 214 11.65 5.10 23.30
N GLY A 215 12.39 6.19 23.43
CA GLY A 215 13.74 6.32 22.87
C GLY A 215 13.76 6.22 21.35
N GLN A 216 12.71 6.68 20.67
CA GLN A 216 12.57 6.60 19.20
C GLN A 216 12.98 7.89 18.48
N LEU A 217 13.53 8.87 19.21
CA LEU A 217 13.97 10.14 18.65
C LEU A 217 15.04 9.95 17.56
N ASP A 218 16.01 9.06 17.78
CA ASP A 218 17.09 8.83 16.82
C ASP A 218 16.56 8.20 15.53
N SER A 219 15.63 7.25 15.62
CA SER A 219 14.97 6.67 14.45
C SER A 219 14.17 7.72 13.65
N LEU A 220 13.51 8.65 14.35
CA LEU A 220 12.81 9.75 13.69
C LEU A 220 13.80 10.69 12.98
N LYS A 221 14.93 11.03 13.61
CA LYS A 221 15.99 11.83 13.00
C LYS A 221 16.56 11.15 11.75
N GLU A 222 16.82 9.85 11.81
CA GLU A 222 17.31 9.07 10.66
C GLU A 222 16.30 9.08 9.50
N GLU A 223 15.01 8.90 9.80
CA GLU A 223 13.94 8.95 8.79
C GLU A 223 13.82 10.34 8.15
N LEU A 224 13.84 11.41 8.95
CA LEU A 224 13.81 12.79 8.47
C LEU A 224 15.07 13.12 7.65
N LEU A 225 16.25 12.68 8.09
CA LEU A 225 17.51 12.91 7.37
C LEU A 225 17.47 12.23 6.00
N LYS A 226 16.94 11.01 5.94
CA LYS A 226 16.73 10.28 4.69
C LYS A 226 15.79 11.04 3.76
N GLU A 227 14.63 11.47 4.26
CA GLU A 227 13.65 12.22 3.47
C GLU A 227 14.23 13.55 2.97
N LYS A 228 14.92 14.31 3.83
CA LYS A 228 15.58 15.57 3.49
C LYS A 228 16.67 15.40 2.43
N THR A 229 17.49 14.35 2.56
CA THR A 229 18.52 14.01 1.58
C THR A 229 17.91 13.64 0.24
N LEU A 230 16.83 12.85 0.22
CA LEU A 230 16.12 12.52 -1.01
C LEU A 230 15.52 13.74 -1.69
N ASN A 231 14.87 14.63 -0.93
CA ASN A 231 14.31 15.87 -1.47
C ASN A 231 15.42 16.72 -2.09
N TYR A 232 16.55 16.89 -1.38
CA TYR A 232 17.71 17.59 -1.91
C TYR A 232 18.21 16.96 -3.22
N LEU A 233 18.29 15.64 -3.31
CA LEU A 233 18.72 14.96 -4.54
C LEU A 233 17.72 15.18 -5.70
N VAL A 234 16.42 15.13 -5.43
CA VAL A 234 15.38 15.40 -6.43
C VAL A 234 15.46 16.83 -6.95
N ASP A 235 15.64 17.81 -6.05
CA ASP A 235 15.76 19.23 -6.41
C ASP A 235 16.98 19.53 -7.29
N HIS A 236 18.01 18.68 -7.24
CA HIS A 236 19.24 18.80 -8.05
C HIS A 236 19.28 17.81 -9.22
N ALA A 237 18.25 16.97 -9.40
CA ALA A 237 18.16 16.01 -10.49
C ALA A 237 17.51 16.65 -11.73
N ASN A 238 17.87 16.14 -12.92
CA ASN A 238 17.18 16.49 -14.15
C ASN A 238 15.93 15.62 -14.31
N VAL A 239 14.79 16.10 -13.83
CA VAL A 239 13.50 15.40 -13.90
C VAL A 239 12.78 15.77 -15.19
N THR A 240 12.43 14.77 -16.00
CA THR A 240 11.65 14.95 -17.22
C THR A 240 10.20 14.53 -16.99
N GLU A 241 9.27 15.43 -17.27
CA GLU A 241 7.84 15.14 -17.23
C GLU A 241 7.43 14.34 -18.46
N MET A 242 6.65 13.28 -18.25
CA MET A 242 6.13 12.43 -19.32
C MET A 242 4.64 12.16 -19.11
N GLU A 243 3.92 11.97 -20.22
CA GLU A 243 2.53 11.55 -20.19
C GLU A 243 2.37 10.18 -19.54
N LYS A 244 1.28 10.00 -18.79
CA LYS A 244 1.00 8.76 -18.03
C LYS A 244 1.04 7.50 -18.88
N ASP A 245 0.57 7.59 -20.12
CA ASP A 245 0.53 6.46 -21.05
C ASP A 245 1.92 6.05 -21.54
N ALA A 246 2.87 6.99 -21.59
CA ALA A 246 4.27 6.69 -21.92
C ALA A 246 5.01 5.99 -20.77
N LEU A 247 4.60 6.22 -19.52
CA LEU A 247 5.20 5.59 -18.34
C LEU A 247 4.86 4.09 -18.20
N THR A 248 3.71 3.64 -18.71
CA THR A 248 3.27 2.25 -18.63
C THR A 248 3.83 1.35 -19.74
N GLN A 249 4.30 1.94 -20.84
CA GLN A 249 4.91 1.23 -21.97
C GLN A 249 6.46 1.19 -21.89
N GLY A 250 7.04 1.76 -20.83
CA GLY A 250 8.46 2.06 -20.68
C GLY A 250 9.38 0.94 -20.16
N GLU A 251 9.04 -0.34 -20.34
CA GLU A 251 10.09 -1.40 -20.35
C GLU A 251 10.92 -1.37 -21.65
N GLY A 252 10.64 -0.43 -22.57
CA GLY A 252 11.26 -0.35 -23.91
C GLY A 252 12.09 0.90 -24.21
N LEU A 253 12.44 1.74 -23.22
CA LEU A 253 13.28 2.92 -23.46
C LEU A 253 14.72 2.70 -22.96
N GLU A 254 15.30 1.55 -23.29
CA GLU A 254 16.75 1.41 -23.47
C GLU A 254 17.09 1.64 -24.93
N GLN A 255 17.15 2.90 -25.37
CA GLN A 255 18.00 3.37 -26.46
C GLN A 255 17.71 4.86 -26.74
N GLU A 256 18.80 5.60 -27.01
CA GLU A 256 18.89 7.06 -27.14
C GLU A 256 18.93 7.73 -25.74
N GLU A 257 20.10 8.03 -25.18
CA GLU A 257 21.12 8.90 -25.76
C GLU A 257 22.56 8.40 -25.50
N LYS A 258 23.41 8.67 -26.49
CA LYS A 258 24.88 8.51 -26.48
C LYS A 258 25.54 9.76 -25.90
#